data_AF-A0A1H8VS71-F1
#
_entry.id   AF-A0A1H8VS71-F1
#
_cell.length_a   1.000
_cell.length_b   1.000
_cell.length_c   1.000
_cell.angle_alpha   90.00
_cell.angle_beta   90.00
_cell.angle_gamma   90.00
#
_symmetry.space_group_name_H-M   'P 1'
#
loop_
_entity.id
_entity.type
_entity.pdbx_description
1 polymer ?
#
loop_
_entity_poly.entity_id
_entity_poly.type
_entity_poly.pdbx_seq_one_letter_code
_entity_poly.pdbx_strand_id
1 'polypeptide(L)'
;MTDDNVLKLNTPEHPLQEVLREGARKMLVTAIETEVVAFLKQHGSLKTDEGKSAVVRNGYLPERAIQTGLGNIEVKVPKVRDRSRAGIKFNSSLIPPYLKHTRNIEEFLPWLCLRGISTGDFTETLKYLLGPDAPGLSSATIGRLKQNWEQDYQDWNRRDLSKKHYVYVWVDGVYSNVRMDDRLCLLVTIGSDETGRKELLALSDGYREFEASWTEVLMDLK
;
A
#
# COMPACT_ATOMS: atom_id res chain seq x y z
N MET A 1 -14.08 -15.96 -42.28
CA MET A 1 -12.70 -16.34 -41.99
C MET A 1 -12.15 -15.26 -41.08
N THR A 2 -12.02 -15.58 -39.80
CA THR A 2 -11.44 -14.69 -38.79
C THR A 2 -10.04 -15.23 -38.53
N ASP A 3 -9.10 -14.86 -39.40
CA ASP A 3 -7.69 -15.23 -39.24
C ASP A 3 -7.04 -14.31 -38.20
N ASP A 4 -7.33 -14.57 -36.93
CA ASP A 4 -6.60 -13.98 -35.81
C ASP A 4 -5.24 -14.68 -35.68
N ASN A 5 -4.18 -14.03 -36.16
CA ASN A 5 -2.77 -14.45 -36.02
C ASN A 5 -2.22 -14.29 -34.59
N VAL A 6 -3.08 -14.24 -33.57
CA VAL A 6 -2.66 -14.12 -32.17
C VAL A 6 -2.32 -15.51 -31.64
N LEU A 7 -1.04 -15.86 -31.69
CA LEU A 7 -0.50 -17.01 -30.97
C LEU A 7 -0.80 -16.80 -29.48
N LYS A 8 -1.68 -17.62 -28.91
CA LYS A 8 -1.86 -17.70 -27.45
C LYS A 8 -0.50 -18.09 -26.86
N LEU A 9 0.18 -17.13 -26.24
CA LEU A 9 1.37 -17.40 -25.46
C LEU A 9 0.99 -18.45 -24.42
N ASN A 10 1.73 -19.56 -24.45
CA ASN A 10 1.54 -20.73 -23.61
C ASN A 10 1.35 -20.26 -22.16
N THR A 11 0.20 -20.52 -21.53
CA THR A 11 0.02 -20.29 -20.08
C THR A 11 0.83 -21.39 -19.41
N PRO A 12 2.01 -21.12 -18.84
CA PRO A 12 2.77 -22.19 -18.22
C PRO A 12 1.97 -22.61 -17.00
N GLU A 13 1.58 -23.89 -16.91
CA GLU A 13 1.19 -24.43 -15.63
C GLU A 13 2.40 -24.26 -14.70
N HIS A 14 2.17 -23.71 -13.50
CA HIS A 14 3.22 -23.50 -12.51
C HIS A 14 3.03 -24.45 -11.31
N PRO A 15 3.29 -25.78 -11.45
CA PRO A 15 3.11 -26.77 -10.38
C PRO A 15 3.77 -26.37 -9.06
N LEU A 16 4.97 -25.77 -9.14
CA LEU A 16 5.68 -25.27 -7.96
C LEU A 16 4.89 -24.17 -7.24
N GLN A 17 4.31 -23.24 -7.99
CA GLN A 17 3.57 -22.11 -7.42
C GLN A 17 2.28 -22.58 -6.76
N GLU A 18 1.58 -23.58 -7.33
CA GLU A 18 0.42 -24.20 -6.70
C GLU A 18 0.77 -24.92 -5.39
N VAL A 19 1.88 -25.68 -5.39
CA VAL A 19 2.38 -26.36 -4.18
C VAL A 19 2.73 -25.34 -3.09
N LEU A 20 3.42 -24.25 -3.45
CA LEU A 20 3.77 -23.18 -2.53
C LEU A 20 2.53 -22.45 -1.99
N ARG A 21 1.55 -22.16 -2.85
CA ARG A 21 0.31 -21.48 -2.46
C ARG A 21 -0.51 -22.34 -1.49
N GLU A 22 -0.68 -23.63 -1.78
CA GLU A 22 -1.41 -24.54 -0.89
C GLU A 22 -0.66 -24.78 0.42
N GLY A 23 0.67 -24.89 0.39
CA GLY A 23 1.50 -24.95 1.59
C GLY A 23 1.35 -23.71 2.47
N ALA A 24 1.43 -22.52 1.87
CA ALA A 24 1.22 -21.25 2.56
C ALA A 24 -0.19 -21.15 3.16
N ARG A 25 -1.22 -21.56 2.41
CA ARG A 25 -2.61 -21.60 2.90
C ARG A 25 -2.75 -22.48 4.14
N LYS A 26 -2.24 -23.71 4.12
CA LYS A 26 -2.30 -24.64 5.26
C LYS A 26 -1.56 -24.08 6.49
N MET A 27 -0.39 -23.49 6.27
CA MET A 27 0.40 -22.86 7.34
C MET A 27 -0.35 -21.69 7.96
N LEU A 28 -0.95 -20.83 7.12
CA LEU A 28 -1.73 -19.67 7.56
C LEU A 28 -2.96 -20.09 8.37
N VAL A 29 -3.71 -21.09 7.91
CA VAL A 29 -4.84 -21.65 8.66
C VAL A 29 -4.38 -22.16 10.02
N THR A 30 -3.29 -22.94 10.06
CA THR A 30 -2.73 -23.48 11.31
C THR A 30 -2.33 -22.36 12.29
N ALA A 31 -1.72 -21.29 11.77
CA ALA A 31 -1.30 -20.15 12.58
C ALA A 31 -2.51 -19.40 13.19
N ILE A 32 -3.57 -19.16 12.41
CA ILE A 32 -4.80 -18.52 12.91
C ILE A 32 -5.51 -19.41 13.93
N GLU A 33 -5.56 -20.72 13.68
CA GLU A 33 -6.11 -21.67 14.66
C GLU A 33 -5.35 -21.58 16.00
N THR A 34 -4.03 -21.42 15.94
CA THR A 34 -3.20 -21.23 17.12
C THR A 34 -3.52 -19.92 17.84
N GLU A 35 -3.71 -18.81 17.12
CA GLU A 35 -4.15 -17.53 17.71
C GLU A 35 -5.47 -17.68 18.47
N VAL A 36 -6.44 -18.40 17.88
CA VAL A 36 -7.77 -18.60 18.48
C VAL A 36 -7.70 -19.47 19.72
N VAL A 37 -6.90 -20.55 19.69
CA VAL A 37 -6.69 -21.41 20.87
C VAL A 37 -6.05 -20.60 21.99
N ALA A 38 -5.04 -19.79 21.69
CA ALA A 38 -4.40 -18.90 22.67
C ALA A 38 -5.41 -17.89 23.25
N PHE A 39 -6.23 -17.28 22.38
CA PHE A 39 -7.26 -16.32 22.79
C PHE A 39 -8.31 -16.94 23.71
N LEU A 40 -8.80 -18.16 23.39
CA LEU A 40 -9.75 -18.88 24.23
C LEU A 40 -9.13 -19.28 25.57
N LYS A 41 -7.86 -19.69 25.59
CA LYS A 41 -7.13 -20.03 26.82
C LYS A 41 -6.98 -18.81 27.73
N GLN A 42 -6.64 -17.65 27.16
CA GLN A 42 -6.52 -16.39 27.91
C GLN A 42 -7.83 -16.02 28.62
N HIS A 43 -8.99 -16.33 28.01
CA HIS A 43 -10.31 -16.03 28.57
C HIS A 43 -10.99 -17.23 29.24
N GLY A 44 -10.26 -18.32 29.49
CA GLY A 44 -10.82 -19.58 29.99
C GLY A 44 -11.37 -19.52 31.42
N SER A 45 -10.88 -18.57 32.23
CA SER A 45 -11.37 -18.31 33.58
C SER A 45 -12.73 -17.61 33.61
N LEU A 46 -13.13 -16.95 32.53
CA LEU A 46 -14.40 -16.24 32.46
C LEU A 46 -15.56 -17.22 32.29
N LYS A 47 -16.49 -17.16 33.23
CA LYS A 47 -17.73 -17.95 33.22
C LYS A 47 -18.94 -17.03 33.13
N THR A 48 -20.01 -17.52 32.51
CA THR A 48 -21.33 -16.90 32.60
C THR A 48 -21.92 -17.13 33.99
N ASP A 49 -23.00 -16.43 34.33
CA ASP A 49 -23.77 -16.65 35.57
C ASP A 49 -24.23 -18.11 35.75
N GLU A 50 -24.43 -18.83 34.64
CA GLU A 50 -24.75 -20.27 34.61
C GLU A 50 -23.52 -21.21 34.75
N GLY A 51 -22.33 -20.69 35.07
CA GLY A 51 -21.09 -21.47 35.22
C GLY A 51 -20.47 -22.01 33.91
N LYS A 52 -21.05 -21.71 32.75
CA LYS A 52 -20.52 -22.10 31.42
C LYS A 52 -19.40 -21.16 30.99
N SER A 53 -18.51 -21.61 30.08
CA SER A 53 -17.47 -20.74 29.52
C SER A 53 -18.09 -19.52 28.82
N ALA A 54 -17.63 -18.33 29.19
CA ALA A 54 -18.14 -17.07 28.67
C ALA A 54 -17.70 -16.81 27.23
N VAL A 55 -16.47 -17.18 26.87
CA VAL A 55 -15.90 -16.97 25.54
C VAL A 55 -15.78 -18.31 24.84
N VAL A 56 -16.47 -18.48 23.71
CA VAL A 56 -16.55 -19.75 23.00
C VAL A 56 -16.35 -19.59 21.50
N ARG A 57 -15.77 -20.62 20.87
CA ARG A 57 -15.73 -20.71 19.41
C ARG A 57 -17.15 -20.80 18.85
N ASN A 58 -17.41 -20.10 17.75
CA ASN A 58 -18.74 -20.01 17.14
C ASN A 58 -18.66 -19.95 15.60
N GLY A 59 -18.04 -20.98 15.02
CA GLY A 59 -17.88 -21.11 13.57
C GLY A 59 -16.74 -20.25 13.00
N TYR A 60 -16.93 -19.79 11.77
CA TYR A 60 -15.96 -19.00 11.01
C TYR A 60 -16.64 -17.77 10.41
N LEU A 61 -15.86 -16.74 10.11
CA LEU A 61 -16.27 -15.68 9.19
C LEU A 61 -16.37 -16.24 7.76
N PRO A 62 -17.11 -15.56 6.86
CA PRO A 62 -17.12 -15.90 5.44
C PRO A 62 -15.70 -16.01 4.88
N GLU A 63 -15.51 -16.96 3.97
CA GLU A 63 -14.26 -17.11 3.25
C GLU A 63 -13.95 -15.85 2.46
N ARG A 64 -12.68 -15.47 2.45
CA ARG A 64 -12.19 -14.35 1.65
C ARG A 64 -10.80 -14.64 1.14
N ALA A 65 -10.49 -14.09 -0.03
CA ALA A 65 -9.15 -14.14 -0.59
C ALA A 65 -8.31 -12.97 -0.05
N ILE A 66 -7.03 -13.24 0.17
CA ILE A 66 -6.00 -12.23 0.42
C ILE A 66 -4.99 -12.32 -0.71
N GLN A 67 -4.73 -11.21 -1.37
CA GLN A 67 -3.74 -11.15 -2.43
C GLN A 67 -2.33 -11.13 -1.83
N THR A 68 -1.49 -12.05 -2.28
CA THR A 68 -0.09 -12.22 -1.84
C THR A 68 0.83 -12.33 -3.05
N GLY A 69 2.15 -12.35 -2.83
CA GLY A 69 3.12 -12.65 -3.90
C GLY A 69 3.02 -14.07 -4.47
N LEU A 70 2.27 -14.98 -3.83
CA LEU A 70 1.96 -16.31 -4.35
C LEU A 70 0.62 -16.35 -5.11
N GLY A 71 -0.01 -15.19 -5.30
CA GLY A 71 -1.39 -15.05 -5.77
C GLY A 71 -2.39 -14.99 -4.60
N ASN A 72 -3.66 -15.22 -4.92
CA ASN A 72 -4.74 -15.19 -3.94
C ASN A 72 -4.68 -16.41 -3.01
N ILE A 73 -4.68 -16.16 -1.71
CA ILE A 73 -4.81 -17.20 -0.67
C ILE A 73 -6.18 -17.08 -0.03
N GLU A 74 -7.00 -18.13 -0.18
CA GLU A 74 -8.32 -18.22 0.44
C GLU A 74 -8.22 -18.60 1.92
N VAL A 75 -8.90 -17.84 2.78
CA VAL A 75 -8.86 -18.04 4.22
C VAL A 75 -10.23 -17.91 4.87
N LYS A 76 -10.47 -18.76 5.87
CA LYS A 76 -11.59 -18.69 6.81
C LYS A 76 -11.06 -18.40 8.21
N VAL A 77 -11.33 -17.20 8.71
CA VAL A 77 -10.91 -16.80 10.06
C VAL A 77 -11.94 -17.32 11.08
N PRO A 78 -11.54 -18.06 12.14
CA PRO A 78 -12.47 -18.52 13.15
C PRO A 78 -13.16 -17.37 13.88
N LYS A 79 -14.40 -17.60 14.26
CA LYS A 79 -15.22 -16.64 15.00
C LYS A 79 -15.33 -17.06 16.45
N VAL A 80 -15.19 -16.09 17.34
CA VAL A 80 -15.43 -16.26 18.77
C VAL A 80 -16.67 -15.47 19.16
N ARG A 81 -17.50 -16.06 20.03
CA ARG A 81 -18.68 -15.43 20.61
C ARG A 81 -18.43 -15.19 22.09
N ASP A 82 -18.58 -13.94 22.49
CA ASP A 82 -18.68 -13.55 23.89
C ASP A 82 -20.12 -13.69 24.40
N ARG A 83 -20.29 -14.43 25.50
CA ARG A 83 -21.55 -14.63 26.22
C ARG A 83 -21.63 -13.82 27.52
N SER A 84 -20.52 -13.22 27.98
CA SER A 84 -20.48 -12.39 29.19
C SER A 84 -21.04 -10.97 28.99
N ARG A 85 -21.25 -10.55 27.73
CA ARG A 85 -21.62 -9.18 27.34
C ARG A 85 -20.53 -8.14 27.67
N ALA A 86 -19.29 -8.56 27.95
CA ALA A 86 -18.15 -7.66 28.17
C ALA A 86 -17.59 -7.05 26.88
N GLY A 87 -18.04 -7.52 25.71
CA GLY A 87 -17.64 -6.99 24.41
C GLY A 87 -16.35 -7.62 23.87
N ILE A 88 -15.98 -8.81 24.35
CA ILE A 88 -14.75 -9.51 23.98
C ILE A 88 -14.86 -9.99 22.53
N LYS A 89 -13.90 -9.60 21.68
CA LYS A 89 -13.85 -9.96 20.26
C LYS A 89 -12.49 -10.51 19.90
N PHE A 90 -12.49 -11.62 19.16
CA PHE A 90 -11.29 -12.14 18.54
C PHE A 90 -11.05 -11.41 17.20
N ASN A 91 -9.87 -10.82 17.07
CA ASN A 91 -9.34 -10.34 15.80
C ASN A 91 -7.98 -11.00 15.60
N SER A 92 -7.79 -11.69 14.46
CA SER A 92 -6.50 -12.29 14.11
C SER A 92 -5.46 -11.17 13.90
N SER A 93 -4.25 -11.36 14.42
CA SER A 93 -3.14 -10.43 14.20
C SER A 93 -2.53 -10.62 12.82
N LEU A 94 -2.53 -11.86 12.32
CA LEU A 94 -2.08 -12.22 10.99
C LEU A 94 -3.07 -11.74 9.90
N ILE A 95 -4.37 -11.84 10.18
CA ILE A 95 -5.44 -11.48 9.24
C ILE A 95 -6.44 -10.55 9.91
N PRO A 96 -6.09 -9.26 10.05
CA PRO A 96 -7.02 -8.26 10.55
C PRO A 96 -8.26 -8.15 9.66
N PRO A 97 -9.38 -7.63 10.20
CA PRO A 97 -10.54 -7.28 9.39
C PRO A 97 -10.14 -6.41 8.19
N TYR A 98 -10.75 -6.67 7.03
CA TYR A 98 -10.57 -5.90 5.79
C TYR A 98 -9.18 -5.94 5.14
N LEU A 99 -8.21 -6.73 5.65
CA LEU A 99 -6.90 -6.92 5.00
C LEU A 99 -7.08 -7.57 3.61
N LYS A 100 -6.93 -6.82 2.51
CA LYS A 100 -7.12 -7.35 1.14
C LYS A 100 -5.84 -7.85 0.48
N HIS A 101 -4.71 -7.25 0.82
CA HIS A 101 -3.41 -7.53 0.21
C HIS A 101 -2.32 -7.51 1.28
N THR A 102 -1.21 -8.19 1.03
CA THR A 102 -0.02 -8.11 1.91
C THR A 102 0.66 -6.75 1.81
N ARG A 103 1.26 -6.28 2.91
CA ARG A 103 2.02 -5.02 2.97
C ARG A 103 3.06 -4.86 1.86
N ASN A 104 3.77 -5.93 1.50
CA ASN A 104 4.75 -5.89 0.42
C ASN A 104 4.15 -5.46 -0.93
N ILE A 105 2.90 -5.85 -1.22
CA ILE A 105 2.19 -5.40 -2.44
C ILE A 105 1.85 -3.91 -2.31
N GLU A 106 1.34 -3.49 -1.16
CA GLU A 106 0.96 -2.10 -0.90
C GLU A 106 2.15 -1.14 -1.01
N GLU A 107 3.36 -1.57 -0.65
CA GLU A 107 4.60 -0.79 -0.79
C GLU A 107 5.18 -0.85 -2.20
N PHE A 108 5.08 -2.00 -2.87
CA PHE A 108 5.63 -2.20 -4.22
C PHE A 108 4.90 -1.39 -5.28
N LEU A 109 3.56 -1.27 -5.20
CA LEU A 109 2.78 -0.60 -6.24
C LEU A 109 3.09 0.90 -6.37
N PRO A 110 3.11 1.69 -5.28
CA PRO A 110 3.57 3.09 -5.36
C PRO A 110 5.00 3.20 -5.89
N TRP A 111 5.89 2.28 -5.51
CA TRP A 111 7.29 2.30 -5.96
C TRP A 111 7.42 2.16 -7.48
N LEU A 112 6.57 1.35 -8.12
CA LEU A 112 6.54 1.26 -9.58
C LEU A 112 6.15 2.59 -10.24
N CYS A 113 5.28 3.38 -9.62
CA CYS A 113 4.98 4.73 -10.11
C CYS A 113 6.20 5.64 -10.04
N LEU A 114 7.02 5.56 -8.98
CA LEU A 114 8.28 6.32 -8.90
C LEU A 114 9.27 5.90 -9.98
N ARG A 115 9.23 4.63 -10.39
CA ARG A 115 10.02 4.12 -11.53
C ARG A 115 9.47 4.55 -12.89
N GLY A 116 8.37 5.29 -12.94
CA GLY A 116 7.78 5.78 -14.19
C GLY A 116 6.85 4.79 -14.88
N ILE A 117 6.45 3.70 -14.22
CA ILE A 117 5.45 2.78 -14.78
C ILE A 117 4.06 3.42 -14.64
N SER A 118 3.35 3.52 -15.76
CA SER A 118 1.98 4.03 -15.80
C SER A 118 1.04 3.12 -15.03
N THR A 119 0.14 3.68 -14.23
CA THR A 119 -0.87 2.91 -13.49
C THR A 119 -1.81 2.13 -14.43
N GLY A 120 -1.99 2.60 -15.66
CA GLY A 120 -2.77 1.88 -16.68
C GLY A 120 -2.13 0.56 -17.12
N ASP A 121 -0.81 0.45 -17.02
CA ASP A 121 -0.06 -0.74 -17.43
C ASP A 121 0.09 -1.77 -16.29
N PHE A 122 -0.36 -1.43 -15.07
CA PHE A 122 -0.15 -2.27 -13.89
C PHE A 122 -0.87 -3.61 -14.01
N THR A 123 -2.14 -3.60 -14.44
CA THR A 123 -2.92 -4.83 -14.59
C THR A 123 -2.26 -5.78 -15.59
N GLU A 124 -1.86 -5.27 -16.75
CA GLU A 124 -1.20 -6.07 -17.79
C GLU A 124 0.18 -6.58 -17.37
N THR A 125 0.95 -5.75 -16.68
CA THR A 125 2.32 -6.08 -16.27
C THR A 125 2.34 -7.05 -15.08
N LEU A 126 1.42 -6.88 -14.12
CA LEU A 126 1.45 -7.57 -12.83
C LEU A 126 0.54 -8.79 -12.76
N LYS A 127 -0.34 -9.04 -13.74
CA LYS A 127 -1.16 -10.28 -13.78
C LYS A 127 -0.34 -11.57 -13.69
N TYR A 128 0.88 -11.56 -14.24
CA TYR A 128 1.78 -12.72 -14.18
C TYR A 128 2.40 -12.91 -12.79
N LEU A 129 2.53 -11.85 -12.00
CA LEU A 129 3.12 -11.90 -10.67
C LEU A 129 2.06 -12.09 -9.57
N LEU A 130 0.91 -11.43 -9.73
CA LEU A 130 -0.14 -11.35 -8.70
C LEU A 130 -1.37 -12.22 -9.02
N GLY A 131 -1.33 -12.96 -10.12
CA GLY A 131 -2.39 -13.85 -10.58
C GLY A 131 -3.35 -13.19 -11.59
N PRO A 132 -4.16 -14.02 -12.29
CA PRO A 132 -5.14 -13.52 -13.25
C PRO A 132 -6.06 -12.50 -12.57
N ASP A 133 -6.37 -11.44 -13.33
CA ASP A 133 -7.20 -10.28 -12.96
C ASP A 133 -6.63 -9.28 -11.95
N ALA A 134 -5.49 -9.57 -11.32
CA ALA A 134 -4.82 -8.72 -10.32
C ALA A 134 -5.80 -7.81 -9.51
N PRO A 135 -6.83 -8.40 -8.87
CA PRO A 135 -7.95 -7.65 -8.35
C PRO A 135 -7.49 -6.74 -7.20
N GLY A 136 -7.67 -5.43 -7.35
CA GLY A 136 -7.20 -4.43 -6.38
C GLY A 136 -6.10 -3.49 -6.91
N LEU A 137 -5.63 -3.67 -8.14
CA LEU A 137 -4.67 -2.77 -8.79
C LEU A 137 -5.30 -1.57 -9.52
N SER A 138 -6.54 -1.20 -9.19
CA SER A 138 -7.20 -0.07 -9.85
C SER A 138 -6.44 1.24 -9.62
N SER A 139 -6.53 2.18 -10.56
CA SER A 139 -5.97 3.53 -10.40
C SER A 139 -6.42 4.21 -9.10
N ALA A 140 -7.66 3.95 -8.67
CA ALA A 140 -8.18 4.46 -7.39
C ALA A 140 -7.45 3.85 -6.18
N THR A 141 -7.18 2.55 -6.20
CA THR A 141 -6.42 1.89 -5.13
C THR A 141 -4.99 2.41 -5.07
N ILE A 142 -4.34 2.57 -6.22
CA ILE A 142 -2.99 3.13 -6.31
C ILE A 142 -2.98 4.58 -5.82
N GLY A 143 -3.98 5.39 -6.20
CA GLY A 143 -4.15 6.75 -5.70
C GLY A 143 -4.22 6.81 -4.18
N ARG A 144 -5.00 5.91 -3.56
CA ARG A 144 -5.07 5.79 -2.10
C ARG A 144 -3.73 5.38 -1.47
N LEU A 145 -2.99 4.46 -2.08
CA LEU A 145 -1.68 4.04 -1.56
C LEU A 145 -0.66 5.19 -1.60
N LYS A 146 -0.76 6.09 -2.60
CA LYS A 146 0.06 7.28 -2.70
C LYS A 146 -0.30 8.37 -1.68
N GLN A 147 -1.48 8.33 -1.05
CA GLN A 147 -1.89 9.36 -0.07
C GLN A 147 -0.93 9.43 1.13
N ASN A 148 -0.32 8.31 1.52
CA ASN A 148 0.69 8.33 2.58
C ASN A 148 1.90 9.20 2.18
N TRP A 149 2.29 9.13 0.90
CA TRP A 149 3.39 9.94 0.37
C TRP A 149 3.03 11.40 0.19
N GLU A 150 1.75 11.72 0.04
CA GLU A 150 1.32 13.12 0.07
C GLU A 150 1.65 13.73 1.43
N GLN A 151 1.38 13.02 2.54
CA GLN A 151 1.77 13.50 3.85
C GLN A 151 3.29 13.61 3.99
N ASP A 152 4.05 12.60 3.55
CA ASP A 152 5.52 12.64 3.57
C ASP A 152 6.06 13.84 2.75
N TYR A 153 5.44 14.15 1.62
CA TYR A 153 5.76 15.30 0.79
C TYR A 153 5.47 16.62 1.51
N GLN A 154 4.29 16.76 2.13
CA GLN A 154 3.92 17.94 2.90
C GLN A 154 4.86 18.16 4.08
N ASP A 155 5.25 17.09 4.78
CA ASP A 155 6.19 17.15 5.90
C ASP A 155 7.60 17.50 5.41
N TRP A 156 8.04 16.92 4.30
CA TRP A 156 9.32 17.24 3.66
C TRP A 156 9.39 18.69 3.18
N ASN A 157 8.29 19.23 2.63
CA ASN A 157 8.23 20.60 2.14
C ASN A 157 8.22 21.64 3.27
N ARG A 158 7.82 21.25 4.49
CA ARG A 158 7.80 22.10 5.70
C ARG A 158 8.99 21.85 6.64
N ARG A 159 9.95 21.02 6.23
CA ARG A 159 11.09 20.68 7.08
C ARG A 159 11.96 21.91 7.37
N ASP A 160 12.55 21.94 8.55
CA ASP A 160 13.43 23.02 8.99
C ASP A 160 14.79 22.97 8.28
N LEU A 161 15.13 24.02 7.53
CA LEU A 161 16.42 24.21 6.86
C LEU A 161 17.31 25.23 7.61
N SER A 162 16.88 25.80 8.74
CA SER A 162 17.58 26.89 9.43
C SER A 162 19.01 26.56 9.88
N LYS A 163 19.32 25.27 10.08
CA LYS A 163 20.66 24.77 10.45
C LYS A 163 21.52 24.43 9.24
N LYS A 164 21.05 24.69 8.02
CA LYS A 164 21.75 24.42 6.77
C LYS A 164 22.33 25.72 6.22
N HIS A 165 23.57 25.64 5.75
CA HIS A 165 24.22 26.76 5.08
C HIS A 165 24.45 26.39 3.62
N TYR A 166 23.66 27.00 2.74
CA TYR A 166 23.78 26.82 1.30
C TYR A 166 24.59 27.98 0.70
N VAL A 167 25.66 27.66 -0.03
CA VAL A 167 26.55 28.64 -0.68
C VAL A 167 26.02 29.00 -2.07
N TYR A 168 25.34 28.06 -2.72
CA TYR A 168 24.67 28.26 -4.01
C TYR A 168 23.25 27.73 -3.94
N VAL A 169 22.34 28.44 -4.61
CA VAL A 169 20.97 28.00 -4.84
C VAL A 169 20.67 28.15 -6.32
N TRP A 170 20.14 27.09 -6.93
CA TRP A 170 19.62 27.07 -8.29
C TRP A 170 18.11 26.91 -8.24
N VAL A 171 17.44 27.66 -9.08
CA VAL A 171 15.98 27.62 -9.26
C VAL A 171 15.70 27.34 -10.74
N ASP A 172 14.76 26.44 -11.02
CA ASP A 172 14.38 26.06 -12.39
C ASP A 172 12.89 25.70 -12.49
N GLY A 173 12.31 25.89 -13.67
CA GLY A 173 10.92 25.58 -13.98
C GLY A 173 10.79 24.38 -14.93
N VAL A 174 10.16 23.30 -14.48
CA VAL A 174 9.93 22.10 -15.32
C VAL A 174 8.49 22.07 -15.81
N TYR A 175 8.30 22.31 -17.10
CA TYR A 175 6.98 22.22 -17.73
C TYR A 175 6.57 20.77 -17.99
N SER A 176 5.36 20.42 -17.57
CA SER A 176 4.77 19.11 -17.82
C SER A 176 3.42 19.25 -18.54
N ASN A 177 3.15 18.35 -19.48
CA ASN A 177 1.87 18.30 -20.20
C ASN A 177 0.83 17.57 -19.34
N VAL A 178 0.28 18.26 -18.35
CA VAL A 178 -0.82 17.75 -17.52
C VAL A 178 -2.15 18.17 -18.14
N ARG A 179 -3.18 17.31 -18.06
CA ARG A 179 -4.54 17.64 -18.52
C ARG A 179 -5.23 18.58 -17.52
N MET A 180 -4.87 19.85 -17.58
CA MET A 180 -5.52 20.96 -16.87
C MET A 180 -5.70 22.13 -17.83
N ASP A 181 -6.60 23.07 -17.50
CA ASP A 181 -6.90 24.23 -18.34
C ASP A 181 -5.68 25.12 -18.56
N ASP A 182 -4.68 25.05 -17.66
CA ASP A 182 -3.45 25.83 -17.72
C ASP A 182 -2.18 24.96 -17.71
N ARG A 183 -1.12 25.47 -18.36
CA ARG A 183 0.21 24.85 -18.34
C ARG A 183 0.84 25.01 -16.95
N LEU A 184 0.79 23.95 -16.17
CA LEU A 184 1.50 23.86 -14.90
C LEU A 184 3.02 23.80 -15.11
N CYS A 185 3.75 24.50 -14.24
CA CYS A 185 5.21 24.48 -14.17
C CYS A 185 5.60 24.00 -12.77
N LEU A 186 6.42 22.95 -12.69
CA LEU A 186 7.00 22.53 -11.41
C LEU A 186 8.21 23.42 -11.13
N LEU A 187 8.13 24.23 -10.08
CA LEU A 187 9.22 25.07 -9.62
C LEU A 187 10.13 24.23 -8.72
N VAL A 188 11.40 24.12 -9.10
CA VAL A 188 12.40 23.26 -8.45
C VAL A 188 13.49 24.16 -7.87
N THR A 189 13.79 23.99 -6.58
CA THR A 189 14.91 24.69 -5.93
C THR A 189 15.93 23.69 -5.42
N ILE A 190 17.20 23.84 -5.79
CA ILE A 190 18.32 22.99 -5.35
C ILE A 190 19.39 23.87 -4.70
N GLY A 191 19.84 23.49 -3.51
CA GLY A 191 20.95 24.14 -2.81
C GLY A 191 22.22 23.29 -2.86
N SER A 192 23.38 23.92 -2.80
CA SER A 192 24.66 23.27 -2.49
C SER A 192 25.21 23.82 -1.19
N ASP A 193 25.55 22.94 -0.26
CA ASP A 193 26.22 23.33 0.98
C ASP A 193 27.71 23.65 0.75
N GLU A 194 28.37 24.09 1.82
CA GLU A 194 29.80 24.43 1.85
C GLU A 194 30.73 23.26 1.47
N THR A 195 30.24 22.02 1.56
CA THR A 195 30.99 20.81 1.17
C THR A 195 30.78 20.43 -0.29
N GLY A 196 29.90 21.15 -1.01
CA GLY A 196 29.52 20.84 -2.39
C GLY A 196 28.39 19.80 -2.50
N ARG A 197 27.75 19.40 -1.39
CA ARG A 197 26.64 18.45 -1.42
C ARG A 197 25.37 19.17 -1.86
N LYS A 198 24.78 18.64 -2.93
CA LYS A 198 23.51 19.15 -3.47
C LYS A 198 22.32 18.56 -2.69
N GLU A 199 21.33 19.40 -2.41
CA GLU A 199 20.08 19.04 -1.76
C GLU A 199 18.91 19.73 -2.47
N LEU A 200 17.85 18.99 -2.76
CA LEU A 200 16.60 19.57 -3.23
C LEU A 200 15.94 20.32 -2.07
N LEU A 201 15.73 21.63 -2.17
CA LEU A 201 15.23 22.46 -1.08
C LEU A 201 13.69 22.53 -1.10
N ALA A 202 13.13 22.83 -2.26
CA ALA A 202 11.70 22.96 -2.48
C ALA A 202 11.28 22.40 -3.84
N LEU A 203 10.04 21.94 -3.89
CA LEU A 203 9.31 21.59 -5.09
C LEU A 203 7.91 22.19 -4.94
N SER A 204 7.43 22.95 -5.92
CA SER A 204 6.11 23.59 -5.85
C SER A 204 5.41 23.56 -7.19
N ASP A 205 4.09 23.43 -7.18
CA ASP A 205 3.24 23.66 -8.34
C ASP A 205 3.09 25.16 -8.58
N GLY A 206 3.80 25.69 -9.57
CA GLY A 206 3.71 27.07 -9.99
C GLY A 206 2.75 27.24 -11.16
N TYR A 207 2.05 28.37 -11.18
CA TYR A 207 1.35 28.84 -12.37
C TYR A 207 2.37 29.48 -13.32
N ARG A 208 3.23 28.70 -13.99
CA ARG A 208 4.37 29.18 -14.81
C ARG A 208 5.52 29.79 -13.98
N GLU A 209 6.57 30.23 -14.67
CA GLU A 209 7.71 30.95 -14.10
C GLU A 209 7.40 32.45 -13.90
N PHE A 210 6.38 32.78 -13.11
CA PHE A 210 6.11 34.17 -12.73
C PHE A 210 6.90 34.57 -11.48
N GLU A 211 7.26 35.85 -11.39
CA GLU A 211 7.98 36.43 -10.24
C GLU A 211 7.23 36.21 -8.92
N ALA A 212 5.90 36.35 -8.94
CA ALA A 212 5.08 36.14 -7.74
C ALA A 212 5.19 34.69 -7.22
N SER A 213 5.16 33.70 -8.12
CA SER A 213 5.26 32.28 -7.75
C SER A 213 6.65 31.93 -7.21
N TRP A 214 7.71 32.51 -7.77
CA TRP A 214 9.06 32.36 -7.23
C TRP A 214 9.24 33.07 -5.88
N THR A 215 8.61 34.23 -5.70
CA THR A 215 8.66 34.99 -4.44
C THR A 215 8.07 34.16 -3.31
N GLU A 216 6.90 33.54 -3.52
CA GLU A 216 6.27 32.66 -2.54
C GLU A 216 7.18 31.48 -2.16
N VAL A 217 7.70 30.75 -3.15
CA VAL A 217 8.60 29.60 -2.92
C VAL A 217 9.85 30.02 -2.13
N LEU A 218 10.48 31.14 -2.50
CA LEU A 218 11.72 31.59 -1.86
C LEU A 218 11.49 32.15 -0.44
N MET A 219 10.32 32.75 -0.16
CA MET A 219 9.97 33.22 1.18
C MET A 219 9.63 32.06 2.13
N ASP A 220 9.14 30.94 1.60
CA ASP A 220 8.80 29.76 2.39
C ASP A 220 10.01 28.90 2.78
N LEU A 221 11.16 29.07 2.11
CA LEU A 221 12.42 28.43 2.51
C LEU A 221 12.90 29.01 3.85
N LYS A 222 12.81 28.22 4.93
CA LYS A 222 13.19 28.60 6.30
C LYS A 222 14.28 27.72 6.88
#